data_AF-A0A2N1VH49-F1
#
_entry.id   AF-A0A2N1VH49-F1
#
_cell.length_a   1.000
_cell.length_b   1.000
_cell.length_c   1.000
_cell.angle_alpha   90.00
_cell.angle_beta   90.00
_cell.angle_gamma   90.00
#
_symmetry.space_group_name_H-M   'P 1'
#
loop_
_entity.id
_entity.type
_entity.pdbx_description
1 polymer ?
#
loop_
_entity_poly.entity_id
_entity_poly.type
_entity_poly.pdbx_seq_one_letter_code
_entity_poly.pdbx_strand_id
1 'polypeptide(L)'
;MKIKFLINILFIISFAALFFISACDDTSNITEIDSVTIPSQNVSYSQHIQPVLTAKCARAGCHDDQTASGGLSLTSYSSTTASYLVVAPGYPQSSSLVTSVQGMTTRPMPPVGFPPLITNQIDGIKTWVKEGAKNN
;
A
#
# COMPACT_ATOMS: atom_id res chain seq x y z
N MET A 1 -42.57 -32.52 -24.47
CA MET A 1 -41.52 -32.44 -23.43
C MET A 1 -40.25 -31.72 -23.89
N LYS A 2 -39.84 -31.83 -25.16
CA LYS A 2 -38.58 -31.25 -25.69
C LYS A 2 -38.58 -29.70 -25.83
N ILE A 3 -39.72 -29.07 -26.10
CA ILE A 3 -39.81 -27.60 -26.31
C ILE A 3 -39.62 -26.78 -25.01
N LYS A 4 -40.18 -27.23 -23.88
CA LYS A 4 -40.03 -26.54 -22.58
C LYS A 4 -38.60 -26.64 -22.03
N PHE A 5 -37.90 -27.72 -22.37
CA PHE A 5 -36.50 -27.93 -22.02
C PHE A 5 -35.58 -26.98 -22.82
N LEU A 6 -35.85 -26.79 -24.12
CA LEU A 6 -35.11 -25.85 -24.97
C LEU A 6 -35.33 -24.38 -24.58
N ILE A 7 -36.55 -24.01 -24.14
CA ILE A 7 -36.86 -22.65 -23.66
C ILE A 7 -36.17 -22.36 -22.33
N ASN A 8 -36.14 -23.32 -21.38
CA ASN A 8 -35.40 -23.16 -20.13
C ASN A 8 -33.89 -23.10 -20.34
N ILE A 9 -33.34 -23.84 -21.30
CA ILE A 9 -31.92 -23.76 -21.66
C ILE A 9 -31.59 -22.38 -22.28
N LEU A 10 -32.45 -21.84 -23.16
CA LEU A 10 -32.26 -20.50 -23.71
C LEU A 10 -32.33 -19.40 -22.63
N PHE A 11 -33.23 -19.53 -21.65
CA PHE A 11 -33.34 -18.58 -20.53
C PHE A 11 -32.11 -18.63 -19.59
N ILE A 12 -31.57 -19.82 -19.33
CA ILE A 12 -30.38 -20.00 -18.48
C ILE A 12 -29.12 -19.46 -19.17
N ILE A 13 -29.00 -19.62 -20.50
CA ILE A 13 -27.89 -19.06 -21.29
C ILE A 13 -27.98 -17.52 -21.36
N SER A 14 -29.19 -16.97 -21.45
CA SER A 14 -29.42 -15.52 -21.43
C SER A 14 -29.12 -14.88 -20.07
N PHE A 15 -29.30 -15.61 -18.96
CA PHE A 15 -28.98 -15.11 -17.62
C PHE A 15 -27.49 -15.26 -17.29
N ALA A 16 -26.82 -16.29 -17.83
CA ALA A 16 -25.38 -16.48 -17.69
C ALA A 16 -24.55 -15.46 -18.50
N ALA A 17 -25.12 -14.87 -19.56
CA ALA A 17 -24.45 -13.85 -20.38
C ALA A 17 -24.41 -12.44 -19.74
N LEU A 18 -25.18 -12.20 -18.67
CA LEU A 18 -25.24 -10.90 -17.99
C LEU A 18 -24.27 -10.76 -16.81
N PHE A 19 -23.45 -11.78 -16.54
CA PHE A 19 -22.57 -11.82 -15.36
C PHE A 19 -21.07 -11.65 -15.66
N PHE A 20 -20.70 -11.20 -16.86
CA PHE A 20 -19.30 -11.19 -17.33
C PHE A 20 -18.72 -9.80 -17.66
N ILE A 21 -19.17 -8.73 -17.03
CA ILE A 21 -18.52 -7.41 -17.16
C ILE A 21 -18.55 -6.65 -15.84
N SER A 22 -17.98 -7.25 -14.81
CA SER A 22 -17.23 -6.47 -13.83
C SER A 22 -15.78 -6.90 -13.94
N ALA A 23 -15.13 -6.47 -15.01
CA ALA A 23 -13.68 -6.44 -15.05
C ALA A 23 -13.28 -5.33 -14.06
N CYS A 24 -12.99 -5.72 -12.82
CA CYS A 24 -12.23 -4.88 -11.93
C CYS A 24 -10.86 -4.70 -12.57
N ASP A 25 -10.58 -3.48 -13.02
CA ASP A 25 -9.27 -3.09 -13.48
C ASP A 25 -8.34 -3.05 -12.26
N ASP A 26 -7.67 -4.17 -11.96
CA ASP A 26 -6.67 -4.26 -10.89
C ASP A 26 -5.36 -3.54 -11.28
N THR A 27 -5.31 -3.00 -12.50
CA THR A 27 -4.21 -2.17 -12.94
C THR A 27 -4.43 -0.74 -12.41
N SER A 28 -3.52 -0.31 -11.54
CA SER A 28 -3.14 1.10 -11.29
C SER A 28 -3.55 1.75 -9.95
N ASN A 29 -3.62 1.00 -8.85
CA ASN A 29 -3.59 1.63 -7.50
C ASN A 29 -2.32 2.51 -7.34
N ILE A 30 -1.18 2.13 -7.96
CA ILE A 30 0.06 2.91 -7.89
C ILE A 30 -0.07 4.33 -8.50
N THR A 31 -0.72 4.48 -9.66
CA THR A 31 -0.85 5.80 -10.30
C THR A 31 -1.78 6.71 -9.52
N GLU A 32 -2.83 6.14 -8.91
CA GLU A 32 -3.71 6.88 -8.01
C GLU A 32 -2.94 7.36 -6.78
N ILE A 33 -2.19 6.47 -6.12
CA ILE A 33 -1.37 6.82 -4.95
C ILE A 33 -0.26 7.83 -5.27
N ASP A 34 0.33 7.79 -6.47
CA ASP A 34 1.33 8.77 -6.91
C ASP A 34 0.72 10.15 -7.21
N SER A 35 -0.60 10.22 -7.44
CA SER A 35 -1.32 11.48 -7.65
C SER A 35 -1.79 12.15 -6.34
N VAL A 36 -1.78 11.41 -5.22
CA VAL A 36 -2.18 11.93 -3.91
C VAL A 36 -1.15 12.95 -3.42
N THR A 37 -1.61 14.16 -3.15
CA THR A 37 -0.77 15.20 -2.54
C THR A 37 -0.71 15.01 -1.03
N ILE A 38 0.46 14.65 -0.50
CA ILE A 38 0.69 14.66 0.95
C ILE A 38 1.01 16.10 1.40
N PRO A 39 0.32 16.65 2.42
CA PRO A 39 0.56 18.01 2.89
C PRO A 39 1.93 18.14 3.56
N SER A 40 2.47 19.36 3.57
CA SER A 40 3.76 19.68 4.22
C SER A 40 3.71 19.70 5.75
N GLN A 41 2.52 19.58 6.33
CA GLN A 41 2.26 19.55 7.76
C GLN A 41 0.92 18.85 8.06
N ASN A 42 0.73 18.41 9.30
CA ASN A 42 -0.43 17.65 9.77
C ASN A 42 -0.70 16.40 8.93
N VAL A 43 0.36 15.63 8.66
CA VAL A 43 0.26 14.42 7.85
C VAL A 43 -0.55 13.36 8.61
N SER A 44 -1.67 12.96 8.02
CA SER A 44 -2.47 11.82 8.50
C SER A 44 -1.84 10.48 8.12
N TYR A 45 -1.66 9.58 9.09
CA TYR A 45 -1.19 8.22 8.82
C TYR A 45 -2.16 7.46 7.92
N SER A 46 -3.44 7.45 8.28
CA SER A 46 -4.47 6.66 7.60
C SER A 46 -4.72 7.16 6.16
N GLN A 47 -4.66 8.47 5.94
CA GLN A 47 -4.95 9.06 4.63
C GLN A 47 -3.72 9.16 3.71
N HIS A 48 -2.52 9.34 4.26
CA HIS A 48 -1.34 9.64 3.45
C HIS A 48 -0.23 8.59 3.53
N ILE A 49 -0.01 7.96 4.69
CA ILE A 49 1.14 7.07 4.90
C ILE A 49 0.79 5.62 4.64
N GLN A 50 -0.27 5.10 5.27
CA GLN A 50 -0.69 3.70 5.09
C GLN A 50 -0.97 3.36 3.63
N PRO A 51 -1.60 4.21 2.80
CA PRO A 51 -1.82 3.88 1.39
C PRO A 51 -0.49 3.69 0.63
N VAL A 52 0.52 4.53 0.90
CA VAL A 52 1.87 4.39 0.31
C VAL A 52 2.54 3.09 0.76
N LEU A 53 2.52 2.80 2.07
CA LEU A 53 3.12 1.58 2.61
C LEU A 53 2.44 0.32 2.03
N THR A 54 1.11 0.36 1.89
CA THR A 54 0.32 -0.74 1.32
C THR A 54 0.68 -0.97 -0.14
N ALA A 55 0.70 0.11 -0.93
CA ALA A 55 0.94 0.05 -2.36
C ALA A 55 2.37 -0.37 -2.72
N LYS A 56 3.37 0.05 -1.95
CA LYS A 56 4.79 -0.08 -2.34
C LYS A 56 5.62 -0.99 -1.44
N CYS A 57 5.12 -1.41 -0.28
CA CYS A 57 5.93 -2.16 0.71
C CYS A 57 5.24 -3.42 1.25
N ALA A 58 3.98 -3.32 1.68
CA ALA A 58 3.25 -4.37 2.38
C ALA A 58 2.63 -5.40 1.41
N ARG A 59 3.51 -6.07 0.66
CA ARG A 59 3.17 -7.12 -0.30
C ARG A 59 3.79 -8.46 0.09
N ALA A 60 3.20 -9.54 -0.41
CA ALA A 60 3.73 -10.89 -0.25
C ALA A 60 5.20 -10.98 -0.68
N GLY A 61 6.03 -11.62 0.13
CA GLY A 61 7.47 -11.70 -0.08
C GLY A 61 8.27 -10.51 0.48
N CYS A 62 7.59 -9.45 0.96
CA CYS A 62 8.21 -8.23 1.47
C CYS A 62 7.72 -7.93 2.88
N HIS A 63 7.10 -6.78 3.13
CA HIS A 63 6.70 -6.32 4.47
C HIS A 63 5.21 -6.53 4.76
N ASP A 64 4.66 -7.67 4.32
CA ASP A 64 3.34 -8.12 4.72
C ASP A 64 3.37 -8.81 6.10
N ASP A 65 2.21 -9.23 6.61
CA ASP A 65 2.12 -9.91 7.91
C ASP A 65 2.67 -11.34 7.90
N GLN A 66 2.70 -11.99 6.74
CA GLN A 66 3.08 -13.40 6.63
C GLN A 66 4.58 -13.56 6.40
N THR A 67 5.14 -12.85 5.43
CA THR A 67 6.57 -12.90 5.13
C THR A 67 7.36 -12.03 6.10
N ALA A 68 6.85 -10.83 6.39
CA ALA A 68 7.45 -9.86 7.30
C ALA A 68 8.98 -9.77 7.15
N SER A 69 9.46 -9.53 5.92
CA SER A 69 10.88 -9.50 5.59
C SER A 69 11.65 -8.59 6.55
N GLY A 70 12.74 -9.12 7.12
CA GLY A 70 13.48 -8.44 8.19
C GLY A 70 12.75 -8.37 9.54
N GLY A 71 11.72 -9.19 9.75
CA GLY A 71 10.87 -9.18 10.94
C GLY A 71 9.91 -7.98 11.02
N LEU A 72 9.65 -7.31 9.90
CA LEU A 72 8.87 -6.07 9.84
C LEU A 72 7.63 -6.22 8.96
N SER A 73 6.46 -5.97 9.55
CA SER A 73 5.19 -5.78 8.84
C SER A 73 4.82 -4.30 8.78
N LEU A 74 4.45 -3.83 7.58
CA LEU A 74 3.99 -2.46 7.30
C LEU A 74 2.50 -2.40 6.95
N THR A 75 1.73 -3.44 7.31
CA THR A 75 0.29 -3.55 7.00
C THR A 75 -0.59 -2.70 7.92
N SER A 76 -0.06 -2.27 9.07
CA SER A 76 -0.83 -1.52 10.07
C SER A 76 0.02 -0.47 10.79
N TYR A 77 -0.66 0.49 11.41
CA TYR A 77 0.00 1.47 12.29
C TYR A 77 0.75 0.79 13.42
N SER A 78 0.10 -0.18 14.08
CA SER A 78 0.66 -0.85 15.26
C SER A 78 1.92 -1.62 14.92
N SER A 79 1.98 -2.31 13.78
CA SER A 79 3.17 -3.04 13.35
C SER A 79 4.27 -2.10 12.87
N THR A 80 3.92 -1.06 12.12
CA THR A 80 4.87 -0.05 11.60
C THR A 80 5.58 0.70 12.73
N THR A 81 4.86 1.00 13.82
CA THR A 81 5.37 1.78 14.96
C THR A 81 5.78 0.94 16.17
N ALA A 82 5.78 -0.40 16.05
CA ALA A 82 6.09 -1.30 17.15
C ALA A 82 7.52 -1.14 17.71
N SER A 83 8.45 -0.62 16.90
CA SER A 83 9.85 -0.46 17.26
C SER A 83 10.33 0.96 17.02
N TYR A 84 10.96 1.54 18.04
CA TYR A 84 11.60 2.86 17.97
C TYR A 84 12.72 2.91 16.91
N LEU A 85 13.34 1.77 16.58
CA LEU A 85 14.35 1.70 15.53
C LEU A 85 13.74 1.89 14.13
N VAL A 86 12.50 1.44 13.93
CA VAL A 86 11.80 1.55 12.64
C VAL A 86 11.22 2.95 12.49
N VAL A 87 10.47 3.39 13.51
CA VAL A 87 9.89 4.73 13.60
C VAL A 87 10.24 5.30 14.97
N ALA A 88 11.08 6.33 14.98
CA ALA A 88 11.41 7.14 16.14
C ALA A 88 10.58 8.44 16.09
N PRO A 89 9.44 8.55 16.80
CA PRO A 89 8.58 9.73 16.75
C PRO A 89 9.35 11.02 17.08
N GLY A 90 9.29 12.01 16.19
CA GLY A 90 10.01 13.28 16.31
C GLY A 90 11.45 13.26 15.76
N TYR A 91 12.00 12.09 15.46
CA TYR A 91 13.41 11.92 15.07
C TYR A 91 13.54 11.17 13.74
N PRO A 92 13.22 11.81 12.60
CA PRO A 92 13.23 11.13 11.30
C PRO A 92 14.61 10.57 10.92
N GLN A 93 15.71 11.24 11.26
CA GLN A 93 17.06 10.76 10.97
C GLN A 93 17.45 9.51 11.78
N SER A 94 16.76 9.25 12.89
CA SER A 94 16.96 8.06 13.73
C SER A 94 16.00 6.93 13.38
N SER A 95 15.12 7.12 12.40
CA SER A 95 14.12 6.13 11.98
C SER A 95 14.61 5.35 10.76
N SER A 96 14.75 4.02 10.88
CA SER A 96 15.22 3.20 9.78
C SER A 96 14.26 3.20 8.58
N LEU A 97 12.95 3.40 8.81
CA LEU A 97 11.98 3.60 7.74
C LEU A 97 12.38 4.78 6.84
N VAL A 98 12.71 5.93 7.45
CA VAL A 98 13.06 7.16 6.73
C VAL A 98 14.38 6.99 5.98
N THR A 99 15.42 6.47 6.65
CA THR A 99 16.73 6.30 5.99
C THR A 99 16.67 5.28 4.85
N SER A 100 15.83 4.25 4.96
CA SER A 100 15.63 3.24 3.91
C SER A 100 14.95 3.82 2.67
N VAL A 101 13.88 4.60 2.84
CA VAL A 101 13.18 5.23 1.70
C VAL A 101 13.95 6.38 1.06
N GLN A 102 14.91 6.97 1.78
CA GLN A 102 15.86 7.94 1.24
C GLN A 102 17.04 7.29 0.51
N GLY A 103 17.11 5.95 0.49
CA GLY A 103 18.21 5.22 -0.13
C GLY A 103 19.55 5.39 0.58
N MET A 104 19.55 5.75 1.87
CA MET A 104 20.76 5.97 2.66
C MET A 104 21.31 4.68 3.30
N THR A 105 20.85 3.52 2.84
CA THR A 105 21.22 2.20 3.34
C THR A 105 21.93 1.39 2.26
N THR A 106 22.62 0.32 2.65
CA THR A 106 23.27 -0.61 1.69
C THR A 106 22.26 -1.41 0.86
N ARG A 107 21.00 -1.44 1.29
CA ARG A 107 19.86 -2.10 0.63
C ARG A 107 18.69 -1.11 0.60
N PRO A 108 18.67 -0.17 -0.36
CA PRO A 108 17.60 0.83 -0.45
C PRO A 108 16.23 0.15 -0.64
N MET A 109 15.19 0.79 -0.12
CA MET A 109 13.82 0.31 -0.23
C MET A 109 12.92 1.35 -0.94
N PRO A 110 12.02 0.91 -1.85
CA PRO A 110 11.89 -0.45 -2.37
C PRO A 110 13.11 -0.90 -3.18
N PRO A 111 13.34 -2.22 -3.34
CA PRO A 111 14.45 -2.72 -4.15
C PRO A 111 14.34 -2.25 -5.61
N VAL A 112 15.48 -2.19 -6.30
CA VAL A 112 15.50 -1.86 -7.74
C VAL A 112 14.58 -2.80 -8.51
N GLY A 113 13.75 -2.22 -9.40
CA GLY A 113 12.74 -2.95 -10.17
C GLY A 113 11.35 -2.98 -9.54
N PHE A 114 11.19 -2.46 -8.32
CA PHE A 114 9.89 -2.25 -7.68
C PHE A 114 9.43 -0.79 -7.83
N PRO A 115 8.11 -0.50 -7.71
CA PRO A 115 7.61 0.86 -7.81
C PRO A 115 8.33 1.79 -6.83
N PRO A 116 9.05 2.82 -7.30
CA PRO A 116 9.79 3.71 -6.42
C PRO A 116 8.83 4.63 -5.66
N LEU A 117 9.31 5.21 -4.55
CA LEU A 117 8.62 6.36 -3.98
C LEU A 117 8.97 7.62 -4.78
N ILE A 118 7.98 8.49 -4.95
CA ILE A 118 8.21 9.85 -5.43
C ILE A 118 8.60 10.77 -4.27
N THR A 119 9.20 11.93 -4.57
CA THR A 119 9.64 12.90 -3.56
C THR A 119 8.55 13.27 -2.56
N ASN A 120 7.31 13.49 -3.02
CA ASN A 120 6.17 13.81 -2.14
C ASN A 120 5.93 12.72 -1.07
N GLN A 121 6.07 11.44 -1.43
CA GLN A 121 5.87 10.32 -0.51
C GLN A 121 7.01 10.19 0.50
N ILE A 122 8.25 10.38 0.05
CA ILE A 122 9.43 10.39 0.93
C ILE A 122 9.33 11.54 1.94
N ASP A 123 8.99 12.74 1.47
CA ASP A 123 8.83 13.92 2.33
C ASP A 123 7.63 13.78 3.27
N GLY A 124 6.54 13.17 2.81
CA GLY A 124 5.37 12.85 3.60
C GLY A 124 5.69 11.91 4.77
N ILE A 125 6.37 10.80 4.50
CA ILE A 125 6.83 9.85 5.54
C ILE A 125 7.74 10.56 6.54
N LYS A 126 8.74 11.31 6.04
CA LYS A 126 9.67 12.07 6.90
C LYS A 126 8.93 13.08 7.78
N THR A 127 7.95 13.78 7.22
CA THR A 127 7.15 14.78 7.93
C THR A 127 6.26 14.13 8.98
N TRP A 128 5.55 13.05 8.64
CA TRP A 128 4.75 12.29 9.60
C TRP A 128 5.58 11.82 10.80
N VAL A 129 6.77 11.27 10.56
CA VAL A 129 7.68 10.89 11.66
C VAL A 129 8.09 12.11 12.48
N LYS A 130 8.48 13.22 11.83
CA LYS A 130 8.83 14.48 12.50
C LYS A 130 7.69 15.02 13.37
N GLU A 131 6.44 14.81 12.98
CA GLU A 131 5.24 15.24 13.70
C GLU A 131 4.82 14.30 14.84
N GLY A 132 5.65 13.32 15.15
CA GLY A 132 5.42 12.37 16.24
C GLY A 132 4.72 11.09 15.80
N ALA A 133 4.72 10.79 14.51
CA ALA A 133 4.23 9.53 13.95
C ALA A 133 2.82 9.14 14.44
N LYS A 134 1.87 10.10 14.41
CA LYS A 134 0.53 9.93 14.99
C LYS A 134 -0.30 8.92 14.20
N ASN A 135 -1.21 8.21 14.88
CA ASN A 135 -2.28 7.43 14.25
C ASN A 135 -3.52 8.31 14.07
N ASN A 136 -3.65 8.96 12.92
CA ASN A 136 -4.68 9.96 12.62
C ASN A 136 -5.18 9.89 11.18
#